data_AF-A0A7W1KYS3-F1
#
_entry.id   AF-A0A7W1KYS3-F1
#
_cell.length_a   1.000
_cell.length_b   1.000
_cell.length_c   1.000
_cell.angle_alpha   90.00
_cell.angle_beta   90.00
_cell.angle_gamma   90.00
#
_symmetry.space_group_name_H-M   'P 1'
#
loop_
_entity.id
_entity.type
_entity.pdbx_description
1 polymer ?
#
loop_
_entity_poly.entity_id
_entity_poly.type
_entity_poly.pdbx_seq_one_letter_code
_entity_poly.pdbx_strand_id
1 'polypeptide(L)'
;MSYNWSINTGTIVDGQGTPSIIVKIAKPHCQSFTATVEISGLDSSCQDSASCSFIPGHPLVSRKFDEYGDISFDDEKGRLDKFAAQLKNEPDSQGHIVFYNGVRANNRASQRQAKRGRAYLINTDGIDAKRIFAVKGGERDAMTIELWISPQGAPVPPDFVSPLPQCP
;
A
#
# COMPACT_ATOMS: atom_id res chain seq x y z
N MET A 1 -12.58 14.48 19.19
CA MET A 1 -11.41 14.32 18.31
C MET A 1 -11.40 15.47 17.33
N SER A 2 -10.26 16.12 17.14
CA SER A 2 -10.08 17.23 16.20
C SER A 2 -8.92 16.95 15.27
N TYR A 3 -9.03 17.39 14.01
CA TYR A 3 -7.99 17.22 13.00
C TYR A 3 -7.30 18.55 12.73
N ASN A 4 -5.98 18.56 12.75
CA ASN A 4 -5.16 19.71 12.39
C ASN A 4 -4.24 19.34 11.24
N TRP A 5 -4.54 19.86 10.05
CA TRP A 5 -3.77 19.59 8.85
C TRP A 5 -2.70 20.66 8.59
N SER A 6 -1.52 20.21 8.20
CA SER A 6 -0.41 21.02 7.70
C SER A 6 0.11 20.46 6.37
N ILE A 7 0.61 21.33 5.49
CA ILE A 7 1.13 20.96 4.16
C ILE A 7 2.46 21.67 3.91
N ASN A 8 3.37 21.02 3.17
CA ASN A 8 4.68 21.61 2.85
C ASN A 8 4.64 22.66 1.73
N THR A 9 3.64 22.59 0.84
CA THR A 9 3.46 23.50 -0.30
C THR A 9 1.99 23.59 -0.72
N GLY A 10 1.59 24.72 -1.30
CA GLY A 10 0.21 24.99 -1.71
C GLY A 10 -0.64 25.61 -0.60
N THR A 11 -1.97 25.50 -0.74
CA THR A 11 -2.94 26.04 0.22
C THR A 11 -4.07 25.04 0.45
N ILE A 12 -4.46 24.81 1.71
CA ILE A 12 -5.68 24.08 2.06
C ILE A 12 -6.87 24.98 1.70
N VAL A 13 -7.73 24.53 0.78
CA VAL A 13 -8.90 25.28 0.33
C VAL A 13 -10.18 24.82 0.99
N ASP A 14 -10.20 23.60 1.53
CA ASP A 14 -11.35 23.05 2.28
C ASP A 14 -10.94 21.89 3.20
N GLY A 15 -11.79 21.55 4.16
CA GLY A 15 -11.71 20.32 4.96
C GLY A 15 -10.81 20.37 6.20
N GLN A 16 -10.28 21.54 6.58
CA GLN A 16 -9.57 21.70 7.85
C GLN A 16 -10.48 21.30 9.02
N GLY A 17 -9.95 20.60 10.02
CA GLY A 17 -10.78 20.07 11.10
C GLY A 17 -11.52 18.76 10.76
N THR A 18 -11.37 18.22 9.55
CA THR A 18 -12.05 16.99 9.11
C THR A 18 -11.06 15.88 8.74
N PRO A 19 -11.51 14.62 8.50
CA PRO A 19 -10.65 13.52 8.08
C PRO A 19 -10.04 13.67 6.69
N SER A 20 -10.36 14.72 5.93
CA SER A 20 -9.88 14.90 4.55
C SER A 20 -9.82 16.38 4.18
N ILE A 21 -8.78 16.78 3.45
CA ILE A 21 -8.60 18.15 2.97
C ILE A 21 -8.63 18.24 1.46
N ILE A 22 -9.07 19.38 0.93
CA ILE A 22 -8.86 19.77 -0.46
C ILE A 22 -7.74 20.78 -0.48
N VAL A 23 -6.74 20.56 -1.34
CA VAL A 23 -5.58 21.44 -1.48
C VAL A 23 -5.47 21.99 -2.89
N LYS A 24 -5.03 23.24 -3.00
CA LYS A 24 -4.66 23.88 -4.26
C LYS A 24 -3.14 24.00 -4.32
N ILE A 25 -2.55 23.42 -5.37
CA ILE A 25 -1.10 23.39 -5.58
C ILE A 25 -0.78 24.24 -6.81
N ALA A 26 0.06 25.26 -6.65
CA ALA A 26 0.30 26.27 -7.69
C ALA A 26 1.22 25.78 -8.84
N LYS A 27 2.07 24.78 -8.60
CA LYS A 27 3.01 24.19 -9.59
C LYS A 27 3.08 22.66 -9.42
N PRO A 28 2.11 21.91 -9.94
CA PRO A 28 1.96 20.47 -9.68
C PRO A 28 2.95 19.61 -10.49
N HIS A 29 4.19 20.04 -10.69
CA HIS A 29 5.15 19.31 -11.50
C HIS A 29 6.53 19.39 -10.85
N CYS A 30 7.05 18.23 -10.44
CA CYS A 30 8.40 17.97 -9.92
C CYS A 30 8.70 18.28 -8.44
N GLN A 31 7.77 18.82 -7.66
CA GLN A 31 7.97 18.99 -6.21
C GLN A 31 7.18 17.94 -5.42
N SER A 32 7.82 17.30 -4.44
CA SER A 32 7.11 16.44 -3.49
C SER A 32 6.15 17.30 -2.67
N PHE A 33 4.89 16.90 -2.67
CA PHE A 33 3.86 17.40 -1.79
C PHE A 33 3.77 16.46 -0.59
N THR A 34 3.81 17.02 0.62
CA THR A 34 3.66 16.31 1.87
C THR A 34 2.51 16.93 2.66
N ALA A 35 1.54 16.12 3.05
CA ALA A 35 0.49 16.50 3.99
C ALA A 35 0.71 15.77 5.31
N THR A 36 0.53 16.48 6.42
CA THR A 36 0.59 15.96 7.78
C THR A 36 -0.70 16.28 8.50
N VAL A 37 -1.26 15.31 9.22
CA VAL A 37 -2.41 15.49 10.10
C VAL A 37 -2.01 15.17 11.52
N GLU A 38 -2.42 16.03 12.44
CA GLU A 38 -2.38 15.82 13.89
C GLU A 38 -3.81 15.68 14.40
N ILE A 39 -4.05 14.70 15.27
CA ILE A 39 -5.36 14.34 15.79
C ILE A 39 -5.35 14.52 17.30
N SER A 40 -6.09 15.51 17.81
CA SER A 40 -6.21 15.71 19.26
C SER A 40 -7.41 14.94 19.84
N GLY A 41 -7.30 14.54 21.10
CA GLY A 41 -8.35 13.81 21.83
C GLY A 41 -8.29 12.29 21.66
N LEU A 42 -7.13 11.76 21.25
CA LEU A 42 -6.80 10.34 21.37
C LEU A 42 -6.23 10.05 22.76
N ASP A 43 -6.28 8.78 23.16
CA ASP A 43 -5.58 8.32 24.35
C ASP A 43 -4.06 8.52 24.19
N SER A 44 -3.36 8.85 25.28
CA SER A 44 -1.91 9.09 25.28
C SER A 44 -1.05 7.92 24.75
N SER A 45 -1.62 6.71 24.68
CA SER A 45 -0.96 5.52 24.12
C SER A 45 -1.00 5.44 22.58
N CYS A 46 -1.78 6.30 21.91
CA CYS A 46 -1.95 6.29 20.46
C CYS A 46 -1.05 7.31 19.76
N GLN A 47 -0.52 6.92 18.59
CA GLN A 47 0.10 7.88 17.68
C GLN A 47 -0.97 8.86 17.18
N ASP A 48 -0.73 10.15 17.39
CA ASP A 48 -1.65 11.24 17.11
C ASP A 48 -1.31 11.99 15.82
N SER A 49 -0.26 11.58 15.09
CA SER A 49 0.14 12.21 13.83
C SER A 49 0.40 11.21 12.71
N ALA A 50 0.10 11.62 11.48
CA ALA A 50 0.41 10.87 10.27
C ALA A 50 0.79 11.82 9.12
N SER A 51 1.72 11.39 8.28
CA SER A 51 2.16 12.15 7.10
C SER A 51 2.14 11.27 5.86
N CYS A 52 1.91 11.87 4.70
CA CYS A 52 2.04 11.20 3.41
C CYS A 52 2.70 12.14 2.39
N SER A 53 3.50 11.58 1.48
CA SER A 53 4.19 12.33 0.44
C SER A 53 3.91 11.76 -0.95
N PHE A 54 3.69 12.62 -1.94
CA PHE A 54 3.57 12.24 -3.35
C PHE A 54 3.97 13.38 -4.28
N ILE A 55 4.17 13.10 -5.57
CA ILE A 55 4.39 14.14 -6.59
C ILE A 55 3.05 14.43 -7.26
N PRO A 56 2.48 15.64 -7.10
CA PRO A 56 1.26 16.02 -7.81
C PRO A 56 1.44 15.83 -9.33
N GLY A 57 0.39 15.40 -10.01
CA GLY A 57 0.44 15.15 -11.46
C GLY A 57 1.19 13.87 -11.88
N HIS A 58 1.85 13.15 -10.96
CA HIS A 58 2.35 11.80 -11.21
C HIS A 58 1.36 10.75 -10.71
N PRO A 59 1.07 9.71 -11.51
CA PRO A 59 0.17 8.65 -11.07
C PRO A 59 0.82 7.87 -9.93
N LEU A 60 0.05 7.60 -8.88
CA LEU A 60 0.43 6.66 -7.84
C LEU A 60 0.27 5.25 -8.39
N VAL A 61 1.34 4.73 -8.99
CA VAL A 61 1.31 3.42 -9.66
C VAL A 61 1.76 2.34 -8.70
N SER A 62 0.87 1.37 -8.48
CA SER A 62 1.21 0.11 -7.83
C SER A 62 2.06 -0.73 -8.78
N ARG A 63 3.15 -1.32 -8.27
CA ARG A 63 4.03 -2.19 -9.07
C ARG A 63 4.01 -3.62 -8.55
N LYS A 64 3.95 -4.57 -9.47
CA LYS A 64 4.10 -5.99 -9.14
C LYS A 64 5.56 -6.25 -8.79
N PHE A 65 5.78 -6.82 -7.61
CA PHE A 65 7.10 -7.18 -7.10
C PHE A 65 7.45 -8.63 -7.45
N ASP A 66 6.50 -9.55 -7.25
CA ASP A 66 6.70 -10.98 -7.51
C ASP A 66 5.37 -11.68 -7.82
N GLU A 67 5.45 -12.85 -8.44
CA GLU A 67 4.33 -13.73 -8.74
C GLU A 67 4.74 -15.19 -8.61
N TYR A 68 3.90 -16.00 -7.96
CA TYR A 68 4.12 -17.43 -7.80
C TYR A 68 2.82 -18.21 -7.69
N GLY A 69 2.88 -19.50 -8.02
CA GLY A 69 1.75 -20.43 -7.91
C GLY A 69 1.77 -21.22 -6.59
N ASP A 70 1.44 -22.50 -6.68
CA ASP A 70 1.56 -23.43 -5.56
C ASP A 70 3.05 -23.82 -5.39
N ILE A 71 3.68 -23.30 -4.34
CA ILE A 71 5.09 -23.52 -3.99
C ILE A 71 5.20 -23.99 -2.54
N SER A 72 6.35 -24.58 -2.20
CA SER A 72 6.61 -24.96 -0.81
C SER A 72 6.61 -23.73 0.11
N PHE A 73 6.26 -23.92 1.38
CA PHE A 73 6.26 -22.79 2.32
C PHE A 73 7.66 -22.21 2.53
N ASP A 74 8.72 -23.03 2.42
CA ASP A 74 10.09 -22.54 2.56
C ASP A 74 10.51 -21.66 1.36
N ASP A 75 10.10 -22.01 0.13
CA ASP A 75 10.30 -21.15 -1.03
C ASP A 75 9.49 -19.84 -0.92
N GLU A 76 8.28 -19.92 -0.37
CA GLU A 76 7.44 -18.74 -0.11
C GLU A 76 8.10 -17.79 0.90
N LYS A 77 8.68 -18.30 2.00
CA LYS A 77 9.40 -17.47 2.97
C LYS A 77 10.51 -16.65 2.31
N GLY A 78 11.35 -17.28 1.49
CA GLY A 78 12.45 -16.58 0.82
C GLY A 78 11.98 -15.47 -0.14
N ARG A 79 10.76 -15.58 -0.70
CA ARG A 79 10.14 -14.51 -1.50
C ARG A 79 9.55 -13.42 -0.62
N LEU A 80 8.89 -13.79 0.48
CA LEU A 80 8.35 -12.86 1.47
C LEU A 80 9.45 -12.05 2.17
N ASP A 81 10.61 -12.65 2.48
CA ASP A 81 11.75 -11.95 3.08
C ASP A 81 12.28 -10.84 2.15
N LYS A 82 12.38 -11.13 0.84
CA LYS A 82 12.76 -10.13 -0.17
C LYS A 82 11.72 -9.02 -0.30
N PHE A 83 10.45 -9.38 -0.25
CA PHE A 83 9.35 -8.43 -0.28
C PHE A 83 9.34 -7.53 0.97
N ALA A 84 9.55 -8.10 2.15
CA ALA A 84 9.69 -7.36 3.40
C ALA A 84 10.88 -6.40 3.38
N ALA A 85 12.03 -6.84 2.85
CA ALA A 85 13.20 -5.97 2.69
C ALA A 85 12.88 -4.74 1.81
N GLN A 86 12.14 -4.94 0.72
CA GLN A 86 11.72 -3.82 -0.13
C GLN A 86 10.74 -2.87 0.59
N LEU A 87 9.77 -3.41 1.34
CA LEU A 87 8.82 -2.60 2.12
C LEU A 87 9.50 -1.83 3.27
N LYS A 88 10.59 -2.35 3.83
CA LYS A 88 11.42 -1.63 4.81
C LYS A 88 12.16 -0.45 4.19
N ASN A 89 12.60 -0.58 2.94
CA ASN A 89 13.24 0.51 2.19
C ASN A 89 12.24 1.58 1.69
N GLU A 90 10.94 1.27 1.68
CA GLU A 90 9.87 2.17 1.25
C GLU A 90 8.82 2.33 2.34
N PRO A 91 9.08 3.12 3.40
CA PRO A 91 8.21 3.21 4.57
C PRO A 91 6.80 3.74 4.25
N ASP A 92 6.66 4.57 3.21
CA ASP A 92 5.39 5.15 2.75
C ASP A 92 4.59 4.23 1.81
N SER A 93 5.13 3.03 1.51
CA SER A 93 4.47 2.03 0.67
C SER A 93 3.69 1.00 1.49
N GLN A 94 2.66 0.42 0.88
CA GLN A 94 1.87 -0.69 1.36
C GLN A 94 2.18 -1.95 0.53
N GLY A 95 2.20 -3.10 1.20
CA GLY A 95 2.31 -4.40 0.57
C GLY A 95 0.95 -5.05 0.36
N HIS A 96 0.66 -5.49 -0.86
CA HIS A 96 -0.56 -6.23 -1.17
C HIS A 96 -0.20 -7.66 -1.58
N ILE A 97 -0.86 -8.63 -0.94
CA ILE A 97 -0.82 -10.05 -1.30
C ILE A 97 -2.13 -10.35 -2.03
N VAL A 98 -2.09 -10.29 -3.35
CA VAL A 98 -3.25 -10.54 -4.20
C VAL A 98 -3.32 -12.05 -4.47
N PHE A 99 -4.44 -12.67 -4.14
CA PHE A 99 -4.63 -14.10 -4.35
C PHE A 99 -5.72 -14.38 -5.38
N TYR A 100 -5.40 -15.27 -6.32
CA TYR A 100 -6.29 -15.76 -7.36
C TYR A 100 -6.60 -17.24 -7.13
N ASN A 101 -7.87 -17.59 -7.24
CA ASN A 101 -8.29 -19.00 -7.20
C ASN A 101 -8.03 -19.65 -8.56
N GLY A 102 -7.47 -20.86 -8.56
CA GLY A 102 -7.45 -21.68 -9.77
C GLY A 102 -8.86 -22.18 -10.08
N VAL A 103 -9.35 -22.05 -11.32
CA VAL A 103 -10.68 -22.52 -11.75
C VAL A 103 -10.89 -24.02 -11.42
N ARG A 104 -9.81 -24.80 -11.42
CA ARG A 104 -9.81 -26.25 -11.12
C ARG A 104 -9.23 -26.60 -9.74
N ALA A 105 -8.82 -25.61 -8.96
CA ALA A 105 -8.16 -25.80 -7.67
C ALA A 105 -9.13 -25.62 -6.50
N ASN A 106 -8.73 -26.07 -5.30
CA ASN A 106 -9.50 -25.84 -4.08
C ASN A 106 -9.61 -24.34 -3.79
N ASN A 107 -10.83 -23.79 -3.87
CA ASN A 107 -11.16 -22.35 -3.75
C ASN A 107 -10.70 -21.66 -2.46
N ARG A 108 -10.15 -22.40 -1.48
CA ARG A 108 -9.67 -21.85 -0.20
C ARG A 108 -8.14 -21.90 -0.03
N ALA A 109 -7.41 -22.57 -0.92
CA ALA A 109 -5.95 -22.73 -0.78
C ALA A 109 -5.22 -21.38 -0.91
N SER A 110 -5.54 -20.63 -1.95
CA SER A 110 -5.02 -19.28 -2.22
C SER A 110 -5.22 -18.31 -1.05
N GLN A 111 -6.43 -18.31 -0.47
CA GLN A 111 -6.76 -17.47 0.67
C GLN A 111 -5.98 -17.87 1.92
N ARG A 112 -5.82 -19.18 2.17
CA ARG A 112 -5.01 -19.68 3.30
C ARG A 112 -3.55 -19.29 3.13
N GLN A 113 -3.02 -19.41 1.91
CA GLN A 113 -1.65 -19.02 1.61
C GLN A 113 -1.44 -17.51 1.79
N ALA A 114 -2.32 -16.66 1.26
CA ALA A 114 -2.24 -15.22 1.45
C ALA A 114 -2.33 -14.80 2.94
N LYS A 115 -3.21 -15.46 3.72
CA LYS A 115 -3.29 -15.24 5.18
C LYS A 115 -2.00 -15.64 5.89
N ARG A 116 -1.41 -16.79 5.51
CA ARG A 116 -0.14 -17.26 6.06
C ARG A 116 1.00 -16.31 5.71
N GLY A 117 1.10 -15.89 4.46
CA GLY A 117 2.11 -14.92 4.01
C GLY A 117 1.98 -13.58 4.74
N ARG A 118 0.75 -13.06 4.90
CA ARG A 118 0.48 -11.86 5.70
C ARG A 118 0.95 -12.03 7.15
N ALA A 119 0.61 -13.16 7.79
CA ALA A 119 1.04 -13.42 9.16
C ALA A 119 2.56 -13.51 9.29
N TYR A 120 3.24 -14.09 8.30
CA TYR A 120 4.70 -14.17 8.27
C TYR A 120 5.36 -12.78 8.16
N LEU A 121 4.89 -11.93 7.23
CA LEU A 121 5.42 -10.56 7.07
C LEU A 121 5.26 -9.72 8.35
N ILE A 122 4.16 -9.92 9.08
CA ILE A 122 3.86 -9.18 10.31
C ILE A 122 4.68 -9.73 11.48
N ASN A 123 4.57 -11.04 11.73
CA ASN A 123 5.09 -11.64 12.96
C ASN A 123 6.58 -11.98 12.89
N THR A 124 7.08 -12.31 11.70
CA THR A 124 8.48 -12.71 11.49
C THR A 124 9.33 -11.53 11.02
N ASP A 125 8.87 -10.83 9.98
CA ASP A 125 9.65 -9.73 9.38
C ASP A 125 9.43 -8.38 10.06
N GLY A 126 8.44 -8.26 10.94
CA GLY A 126 8.15 -7.04 11.69
C GLY A 126 7.59 -5.90 10.85
N ILE A 127 6.91 -6.20 9.73
CA ILE A 127 6.18 -5.16 8.98
C ILE A 127 4.90 -4.80 9.73
N ASP A 128 4.61 -3.50 9.83
CA ASP A 128 3.36 -3.03 10.44
C ASP A 128 2.14 -3.68 9.76
N ALA A 129 1.26 -4.28 10.54
CA ALA A 129 0.04 -4.93 10.09
C ALA A 129 -0.89 -4.01 9.27
N LYS A 130 -0.81 -2.69 9.49
CA LYS A 130 -1.54 -1.65 8.75
C LYS A 130 -1.01 -1.45 7.33
N ARG A 131 0.19 -1.95 7.03
CA ARG A 131 0.83 -1.84 5.71
C ARG A 131 0.66 -3.08 4.85
N ILE A 132 0.16 -4.20 5.39
CA ILE A 132 0.01 -5.47 4.65
C ILE A 132 -1.47 -5.84 4.47
N PHE A 133 -1.91 -5.92 3.21
CA PHE A 133 -3.28 -6.26 2.83
C PHE A 133 -3.34 -7.55 2.03
N ALA A 134 -4.29 -8.42 2.35
CA ALA A 134 -4.61 -9.58 1.51
C ALA A 134 -5.84 -9.25 0.65
N VAL A 135 -5.70 -9.34 -0.67
CA VAL A 135 -6.73 -8.90 -1.64
C VAL A 135 -7.16 -10.08 -2.50
N LYS A 136 -8.48 -10.25 -2.70
CA LYS A 136 -9.00 -11.27 -3.61
C LYS A 136 -8.93 -10.71 -5.04
N GLY A 137 -8.03 -11.25 -5.86
CA GLY A 137 -7.84 -10.81 -7.25
C GLY A 137 -8.83 -11.40 -8.25
N GLY A 138 -9.53 -12.48 -7.87
CA GLY A 138 -10.50 -13.17 -8.73
C GLY A 138 -10.12 -14.63 -8.98
N GLU A 139 -10.37 -15.11 -10.19
CA GLU A 139 -10.09 -16.48 -10.62
C GLU A 139 -9.14 -16.46 -11.83
N ARG A 140 -8.27 -17.47 -11.92
CA ARG A 140 -7.32 -17.73 -13.01
C ARG A 140 -7.28 -19.23 -13.31
N ASP A 141 -6.68 -19.63 -14.42
CA ASP A 141 -6.57 -21.06 -14.79
C ASP A 141 -5.90 -21.89 -13.69
N ALA A 142 -4.85 -21.35 -13.07
CA ALA A 142 -4.15 -21.91 -11.92
C ALA A 142 -4.20 -20.96 -10.72
N MET A 143 -4.00 -21.50 -9.52
CA MET A 143 -3.85 -20.69 -8.31
C MET A 143 -2.58 -19.84 -8.41
N THR A 144 -2.71 -18.56 -8.09
CA THR A 144 -1.61 -17.58 -8.18
C THR A 144 -1.65 -16.61 -7.00
N ILE A 145 -0.48 -16.30 -6.46
CA ILE A 145 -0.24 -15.19 -5.55
C ILE A 145 0.61 -14.16 -6.28
N GLU A 146 0.19 -12.89 -6.19
CA GLU A 146 1.01 -11.76 -6.61
C GLU A 146 1.33 -10.88 -5.40
N LEU A 147 2.59 -10.47 -5.32
CA LEU A 147 3.06 -9.49 -4.35
C LEU A 147 3.17 -8.14 -5.04
N TRP A 148 2.53 -7.12 -4.49
CA TRP A 148 2.52 -5.78 -5.04
C TRP A 148 2.97 -4.75 -4.00
N ILE A 149 3.68 -3.73 -4.47
CA ILE A 149 4.08 -2.58 -3.67
C ILE A 149 3.36 -1.35 -4.21
N SER A 150 2.63 -0.70 -3.34
CA SER A 150 1.73 0.41 -3.67
C SER A 150 2.07 1.60 -2.80
N PRO A 151 2.38 2.79 -3.35
CA PRO A 151 2.49 3.98 -2.52
C PRO A 151 1.14 4.27 -1.85
N GLN A 152 1.15 4.91 -0.69
CA GLN A 152 -0.08 5.27 0.01
C GLN A 152 -1.02 6.10 -0.89
N GLY A 153 -2.28 5.67 -1.00
CA GLY A 153 -3.29 6.33 -1.84
C GLY A 153 -3.31 5.87 -3.31
N ALA A 154 -2.43 4.96 -3.71
CA ALA A 154 -2.55 4.27 -5.00
C ALA A 154 -3.84 3.43 -5.07
N PRO A 155 -4.41 3.22 -6.26
CA PRO A 155 -5.45 2.21 -6.48
C PRO A 155 -4.99 0.82 -6.03
N VAL A 156 -5.93 0.05 -5.49
CA VAL A 156 -5.67 -1.29 -4.95
C VAL A 156 -5.35 -2.25 -6.11
N PRO A 157 -4.23 -2.98 -6.09
CA PRO A 157 -3.92 -3.98 -7.11
C PRO A 157 -5.00 -5.07 -7.22
N PRO A 158 -5.27 -5.62 -8.42
CA PRO A 158 -4.55 -5.43 -9.68
C PRO A 158 -5.13 -4.32 -10.58
N ASP A 159 -5.11 -3.07 -10.12
CA ASP A 159 -5.40 -1.92 -10.99
C ASP A 159 -4.11 -1.47 -11.72
N PHE A 160 -4.06 -1.68 -13.04
CA PHE A 160 -3.02 -1.12 -13.90
C PHE A 160 -3.35 0.33 -14.23
N VAL A 161 -2.61 1.29 -13.67
CA VAL A 161 -2.68 2.67 -14.14
C VAL A 161 -1.64 2.85 -15.25
N SER A 162 -2.08 3.19 -16.46
CA SER A 162 -1.21 3.48 -17.60
C SER A 162 -0.18 4.57 -17.24
N PRO A 163 1.09 4.45 -17.67
CA PRO A 163 2.08 5.49 -17.39
C PRO A 163 1.67 6.80 -18.07
N LEU A 164 1.51 7.85 -17.28
CA LEU A 164 1.46 9.22 -17.79
C LEU A 164 2.87 9.62 -18.29
N PRO A 165 2.96 10.59 -19.23
CA PRO A 165 4.24 11.07 -19.74
C PRO A 165 5.17 11.49 -18.58
N GLN A 166 6.41 11.00 -18.62
CA GLN A 166 7.44 11.31 -17.64
C GLN A 166 7.86 12.79 -17.77
N CYS A 167 8.23 13.40 -16.65
CA CYS A 167 8.90 14.71 -16.68
C CYS A 167 10.17 14.66 -17.54
N PRO A 168 10.43 15.69 -18.36
CA PRO A 168 11.66 15.80 -19.14
C PRO A 168 12.90 16.02 -18.25
#